data_AF-A0A453H3F4-F1
#
_entry.id   AF-A0A453H3F4-F1
#
_cell.length_a   1.000
_cell.length_b   1.000
_cell.length_c   1.000
_cell.angle_alpha   90.00
_cell.angle_beta   90.00
_cell.angle_gamma   90.00
#
_symmetry.space_group_name_H-M   'P 1'
#
loop_
_entity.id
_entity.type
_entity.pdbx_description
1 polymer ?
#
loop_
_entity_poly.entity_id
_entity_poly.type
_entity_poly.pdbx_seq_one_letter_code
_entity_poly.pdbx_strand_id
1 'polypeptide(L)'
;MSAAAFAKGLLDLEGQLTPILVSLVSKDSSMLDGLEDASIEMDEAKARLHEIIISNAKAKNTNGSVEFPWMVDGAGLPPNASELLPKMATLTKQVTAQVKLLAEGEDEKLALTSSFSRYDQAKALGKTTIDAARIAAGLPCGSESFLLMFARWKKLERDLYNERKDRFDITQIPDVYDSCKYDLVHNAHLNLKGLEELYKVAQLLADGVIPNEYGINPKQKLKIGSKIARRLMGKVLIDLRNTREEAICVADPKFTEDEALFLPTKEVEHQQKIQVRNEDGRRSSTTSEKSMDQEDEDDRETKYRLDPKYANVKTPDRHVRTRLYFTSESHIHSLMNVLRYCNLDESLHGEDSLVCQSTLDRLHRTRELDYMSNIVLRMFENTEVPLEDEKRFRIEMTFSRGADLSPLEDKTSETSSLLQEHTLPIMGPERLQEVGSCLTLDKFEKMVRPFAMPPEDFPPATPQALGYFSKGAGV
;
A
#
# COMPACT_ATOMS: atom_id res chain seq x y z
N MET A 1 -6.98 -3.40 10.72
CA MET A 1 -6.41 -2.13 11.23
C MET A 1 -7.03 -0.99 10.43
N SER A 2 -7.45 0.14 11.03
CA SER A 2 -7.96 1.28 10.25
C SER A 2 -6.78 2.11 9.71
N ALA A 3 -6.94 2.77 8.56
CA ALA A 3 -5.92 3.68 8.01
C ALA A 3 -5.51 4.77 9.03
N ALA A 4 -6.45 5.21 9.88
CA ALA A 4 -6.19 6.12 10.98
C ALA A 4 -5.29 5.48 12.06
N ALA A 5 -5.56 4.24 12.48
CA ALA A 5 -4.72 3.52 13.43
C ALA A 5 -3.32 3.26 12.89
N PHE A 6 -3.21 2.96 11.59
CA PHE A 6 -1.92 2.82 10.91
C PHE A 6 -1.17 4.15 10.89
N ALA A 7 -1.79 5.24 10.43
CA ALA A 7 -1.17 6.56 10.36
C ALA A 7 -0.72 7.05 11.74
N LYS A 8 -1.50 6.77 12.79
CA LYS A 8 -1.11 7.06 14.17
C LYS A 8 0.16 6.31 14.59
N GLY A 9 0.23 5.01 14.29
CA GLY A 9 1.41 4.20 14.57
C GLY A 9 2.63 4.64 13.76
N LEU A 10 2.44 4.93 12.48
CA LEU A 10 3.49 5.40 11.57
C LEU A 10 4.08 6.75 12.04
N LEU A 11 3.24 7.66 12.51
CA LEU A 11 3.63 8.99 12.96
C LEU A 11 4.00 9.04 14.45
N ASP A 12 4.01 7.89 15.13
CA ASP A 12 4.26 7.75 16.57
C ASP A 12 3.46 8.75 17.43
N LEU A 13 2.17 8.93 17.10
CA LEU A 13 1.32 9.90 17.77
C LEU A 13 0.73 9.30 19.05
N GLU A 14 1.06 9.87 20.21
CA GLU A 14 0.42 9.54 21.48
C GLU A 14 -1.02 10.11 21.58
N GLY A 15 -1.95 9.38 22.21
CA GLY A 15 -3.34 9.85 22.44
C GLY A 15 -4.36 9.54 21.33
N GLN A 16 -5.57 10.11 21.38
CA GLN A 16 -6.54 9.99 20.29
C GLN A 16 -6.08 10.86 19.12
N LEU A 17 -6.11 10.33 17.88
CA LEU A 17 -5.85 11.14 16.68
C LEU A 17 -6.73 12.38 16.72
N THR A 18 -6.12 13.55 16.49
CA THR A 18 -6.89 14.79 16.38
C THR A 18 -7.98 14.60 15.32
N PRO A 19 -9.22 15.09 15.53
CA PRO A 19 -10.33 14.91 14.59
C PRO A 19 -9.99 15.27 13.14
N ILE A 20 -9.06 16.20 12.96
CA ILE A 20 -8.51 16.65 11.66
C ILE A 20 -7.78 15.54 10.92
N LEU A 21 -6.91 14.80 11.61
CA LEU A 21 -6.21 13.66 11.01
C LEU A 21 -7.19 12.54 10.69
N VAL A 22 -8.25 12.38 11.50
CA VAL A 22 -9.31 11.40 11.23
C VAL A 22 -10.15 11.79 10.02
N SER A 23 -10.48 13.09 9.85
CA SER A 23 -11.23 13.58 8.68
C SER A 23 -10.40 13.60 7.39
N LEU A 24 -9.08 13.72 7.50
CA LEU A 24 -8.15 13.63 6.36
C LEU A 24 -7.88 12.18 5.92
N VAL A 25 -8.21 11.20 6.74
CA VAL A 25 -8.14 9.78 6.38
C VAL A 25 -9.40 9.41 5.61
N SER A 26 -9.35 9.54 4.29
CA SER A 26 -10.40 8.99 3.43
C SER A 26 -10.26 7.46 3.36
N LYS A 27 -11.39 6.76 3.48
CA LYS A 27 -11.51 5.32 3.20
C LYS A 27 -12.18 5.13 1.83
N ASP A 28 -11.67 5.78 0.80
CA ASP A 28 -12.12 5.51 -0.57
C ASP A 28 -11.51 4.18 -1.03
N SER A 29 -12.08 3.06 -0.55
CA SER A 29 -11.67 1.71 -0.99
C SER A 29 -11.75 1.58 -2.51
N SER A 30 -12.77 2.22 -3.10
CA SER A 30 -12.99 2.29 -4.55
C SER A 30 -11.82 2.89 -5.34
N MET A 31 -10.93 3.65 -4.71
CA MET A 31 -9.73 4.20 -5.35
C MET A 31 -8.62 3.15 -5.54
N LEU A 32 -8.68 2.07 -4.76
CA LEU A 32 -7.73 0.96 -4.75
C LEU A 32 -8.42 -0.39 -5.09
N ASP A 33 -9.57 -0.35 -5.76
CA ASP A 33 -10.33 -1.53 -6.19
C ASP A 33 -10.05 -1.90 -7.66
N GLY A 34 -8.84 -1.60 -8.18
CA GLY A 34 -8.48 -1.85 -9.58
C GLY A 34 -8.10 -3.30 -9.92
N LEU A 35 -8.09 -4.19 -8.92
CA LEU A 35 -7.66 -5.58 -9.11
C LEU A 35 -8.65 -6.39 -9.98
N GLU A 36 -9.95 -6.12 -9.84
CA GLU A 36 -10.99 -6.79 -10.64
C GLU A 36 -10.86 -6.44 -12.13
N ASP A 37 -10.48 -5.20 -12.44
CA ASP A 37 -10.33 -4.69 -13.81
C ASP A 37 -9.22 -5.39 -14.61
N ALA A 38 -8.27 -6.03 -13.92
CA ALA A 38 -7.11 -6.74 -14.50
C ALA A 38 -7.16 -8.26 -14.36
N SER A 39 -8.24 -8.81 -13.80
CA SER A 39 -8.37 -10.24 -13.49
C SER A 39 -8.09 -11.15 -14.71
N ILE A 40 -8.65 -10.81 -15.88
CA ILE A 40 -8.47 -11.59 -17.12
C ILE A 40 -6.99 -11.66 -17.53
N GLU A 41 -6.31 -10.50 -17.60
CA GLU A 41 -4.90 -10.46 -17.98
C GLU A 41 -3.98 -11.13 -16.94
N MET A 42 -4.33 -11.04 -15.66
CA MET A 42 -3.61 -11.73 -14.59
C MET A 42 -3.78 -13.26 -14.70
N ASP A 43 -4.99 -13.73 -14.99
CA ASP A 43 -5.25 -15.16 -15.20
C ASP A 43 -4.52 -15.70 -16.42
N GLU A 44 -4.46 -14.93 -17.51
CA GLU A 44 -3.62 -15.25 -18.69
C GLU A 44 -2.14 -15.31 -18.32
N ALA A 45 -1.63 -14.35 -17.53
CA ALA A 45 -0.25 -14.34 -17.07
C ALA A 45 0.05 -15.59 -16.21
N LYS A 46 -0.82 -15.92 -15.26
CA LYS A 46 -0.69 -17.10 -14.40
C LYS A 46 -0.75 -18.41 -15.18
N ALA A 47 -1.62 -18.51 -16.18
CA ALA A 47 -1.70 -19.69 -17.06
C ALA A 47 -0.41 -19.88 -17.86
N ARG A 48 0.12 -18.80 -18.46
CA ARG A 48 1.40 -18.82 -19.17
C ARG A 48 2.58 -19.14 -18.24
N LEU A 49 2.57 -18.60 -17.03
CA LEU A 49 3.59 -18.87 -16.02
C LEU A 49 3.58 -20.36 -15.61
N HIS A 50 2.40 -20.95 -15.46
CA HIS A 50 2.21 -22.38 -15.20
C HIS A 50 2.79 -23.23 -16.34
N GLU A 51 2.51 -22.86 -17.58
CA GLU A 51 3.09 -23.51 -18.76
C GLU A 51 4.62 -23.40 -18.77
N ILE A 52 5.20 -22.24 -18.43
CA ILE A 52 6.66 -22.05 -18.39
C ILE A 52 7.29 -22.97 -17.32
N ILE A 53 6.75 -22.99 -16.10
CA ILE A 53 7.30 -23.80 -15.01
C ILE A 53 7.23 -25.29 -15.33
N ILE A 54 6.11 -25.76 -15.92
CA ILE A 54 5.94 -27.18 -16.26
C ILE A 54 6.72 -27.55 -17.54
N SER A 55 6.74 -26.68 -18.55
CA SER A 55 7.38 -26.96 -19.84
C SER A 55 8.90 -26.78 -19.82
N ASN A 56 9.44 -25.98 -18.88
CA ASN A 56 10.89 -25.90 -18.66
C ASN A 56 11.51 -27.23 -18.23
N ALA A 57 10.71 -28.25 -17.89
CA ALA A 57 11.17 -29.63 -17.82
C ALA A 57 11.77 -30.16 -19.15
N LYS A 58 11.56 -29.47 -20.28
CA LYS A 58 12.00 -29.90 -21.63
C LYS A 58 12.92 -28.91 -22.37
N ALA A 59 13.10 -27.68 -21.88
CA ALA A 59 13.93 -26.67 -22.54
C ALA A 59 15.40 -26.77 -22.07
N LYS A 60 16.20 -27.57 -22.76
CA LYS A 60 17.67 -27.51 -22.65
C LYS A 60 18.16 -26.12 -23.06
N ASN A 61 18.90 -25.46 -22.15
CA ASN A 61 19.96 -24.47 -22.38
C ASN A 61 19.79 -23.53 -23.59
N THR A 62 19.08 -22.41 -23.41
CA THR A 62 19.45 -21.17 -24.11
C THR A 62 20.47 -20.41 -23.27
N ASN A 63 21.72 -20.86 -23.31
CA ASN A 63 22.89 -20.15 -22.74
C ASN A 63 23.26 -18.94 -23.62
N GLY A 64 22.31 -18.02 -23.82
CA GLY A 64 22.59 -16.68 -24.30
C GLY A 64 22.46 -15.71 -23.14
N SER A 65 23.51 -14.96 -22.85
CA SER A 65 23.43 -13.79 -21.98
C SER A 65 22.39 -12.84 -22.57
N VAL A 66 21.17 -12.84 -22.03
CA VAL A 66 20.14 -11.87 -22.41
C VAL A 66 20.59 -10.51 -21.89
N GLU A 67 20.78 -9.55 -22.79
CA GLU A 67 21.25 -8.20 -22.47
C GLU A 67 20.38 -7.52 -21.40
N PHE A 68 19.07 -7.81 -21.40
CA PHE A 68 18.11 -7.29 -20.43
C PHE A 68 17.27 -8.43 -19.81
N PRO A 69 17.71 -9.03 -18.69
CA PRO A 69 17.07 -10.19 -18.07
C PRO A 69 15.62 -10.00 -17.64
N TRP A 70 15.15 -8.76 -17.43
CA TRP A 70 13.77 -8.45 -17.07
C TRP A 70 12.82 -8.34 -18.27
N MET A 71 13.33 -8.43 -19.50
CA MET A 71 12.53 -8.30 -20.73
C MET A 71 11.96 -9.63 -21.23
N VAL A 72 12.34 -10.76 -20.63
CA VAL A 72 11.91 -12.10 -21.05
C VAL A 72 10.69 -12.60 -20.28
N ASP A 73 9.92 -13.47 -20.92
CA ASP A 73 8.80 -14.17 -20.29
C ASP A 73 9.29 -14.98 -19.07
N GLY A 74 8.64 -14.77 -17.92
CA GLY A 74 8.95 -15.51 -16.70
C GLY A 74 10.29 -15.13 -16.05
N ALA A 75 10.79 -13.92 -16.34
CA ALA A 75 12.02 -13.40 -15.76
C ALA A 75 12.05 -13.60 -14.24
N GLY A 76 13.17 -14.14 -13.74
CA GLY A 76 13.36 -14.44 -12.33
C GLY A 76 13.04 -15.89 -11.91
N LEU A 77 12.34 -16.67 -12.74
CA LEU A 77 12.13 -18.09 -12.45
C LEU A 77 13.44 -18.89 -12.49
N PRO A 78 13.65 -19.83 -11.55
CA PRO A 78 14.80 -20.70 -11.57
C PRO A 78 14.69 -21.73 -12.71
N PRO A 79 15.80 -22.12 -13.35
CA PRO A 79 15.77 -23.06 -14.48
C PRO A 79 15.26 -24.45 -14.08
N ASN A 80 15.41 -24.84 -12.80
CA ASN A 80 14.94 -26.10 -12.25
C ASN A 80 13.58 -25.98 -11.53
N ALA A 81 12.75 -24.97 -11.85
CA ALA A 81 11.46 -24.74 -11.19
C ALA A 81 10.55 -25.99 -11.17
N SER A 82 10.54 -26.79 -12.23
CA SER A 82 9.76 -28.04 -12.31
C SER A 82 10.19 -29.10 -11.28
N GLU A 83 11.46 -29.11 -10.88
CA GLU A 83 11.99 -30.04 -9.86
C GLU A 83 11.77 -29.50 -8.45
N LEU A 84 11.76 -28.18 -8.29
CA LEU A 84 11.51 -27.50 -7.02
C LEU A 84 10.07 -27.66 -6.56
N LEU A 85 9.09 -27.70 -7.47
CA LEU A 85 7.67 -27.85 -7.14
C LEU A 85 7.35 -29.13 -6.33
N PRO A 86 7.70 -30.35 -6.80
CA PRO A 86 7.53 -31.57 -6.00
C PRO A 86 8.28 -31.56 -4.67
N LYS A 87 9.48 -30.97 -4.67
CA LYS A 87 10.29 -30.82 -3.46
C LYS A 87 9.58 -29.93 -2.44
N MET A 88 9.02 -28.81 -2.87
CA MET A 88 8.24 -27.90 -2.03
C MET A 88 7.04 -28.62 -1.43
N ALA A 89 6.23 -29.32 -2.24
CA ALA A 89 5.06 -30.05 -1.72
C ALA A 89 5.43 -31.16 -0.71
N THR A 90 6.55 -31.86 -0.94
CA THR A 90 7.06 -32.88 -0.01
C THR A 90 7.45 -32.25 1.33
N LEU A 91 8.20 -31.15 1.29
CA LEU A 91 8.63 -30.42 2.49
C LEU A 91 7.45 -29.79 3.23
N THR A 92 6.47 -29.20 2.52
CA THR A 92 5.22 -28.69 3.11
C THR A 92 4.50 -29.80 3.88
N LYS A 93 4.37 -31.00 3.29
CA LYS A 93 3.74 -32.15 3.96
C LYS A 93 4.51 -32.60 5.22
N GLN A 94 5.84 -32.54 5.20
CA GLN A 94 6.67 -32.85 6.36
C GLN A 94 6.49 -31.83 7.50
N VAL A 95 6.41 -30.53 7.19
CA VAL A 95 6.13 -29.48 8.18
C VAL A 95 4.71 -29.67 8.74
N THR A 96 3.70 -29.87 7.89
CA THR A 96 2.32 -30.10 8.32
C THR A 96 2.18 -31.29 9.26
N ALA A 97 2.89 -32.40 8.99
CA ALA A 97 2.87 -33.57 9.85
C ALA A 97 3.46 -33.30 11.25
N GLN A 98 4.52 -32.49 11.34
CA GLN A 98 5.10 -32.09 12.63
C GLN A 98 4.15 -31.19 13.43
N VAL A 99 3.55 -30.20 12.78
CA VAL A 99 2.58 -29.29 13.43
C VAL A 99 1.34 -30.05 13.91
N LYS A 100 0.91 -31.07 13.16
CA LYS A 100 -0.17 -31.97 13.57
C LYS A 100 0.12 -32.66 14.91
N LEU A 101 1.32 -33.23 15.07
CA LEU A 101 1.72 -33.89 16.31
C LEU A 101 1.77 -32.92 17.50
N LEU A 102 2.20 -31.68 17.26
CA LEU A 102 2.18 -30.62 18.28
C LEU A 102 0.75 -30.28 18.71
N ALA A 103 -0.19 -30.21 17.75
CA ALA A 103 -1.60 -29.95 18.03
C ALA A 103 -2.26 -31.09 18.83
N GLU A 104 -1.99 -32.34 18.46
CA GLU A 104 -2.49 -33.52 19.19
C GLU A 104 -1.92 -33.58 20.62
N GLY A 105 -0.62 -33.30 20.80
CA GLY A 105 0.00 -33.27 22.12
C GLY A 105 -0.49 -32.14 23.03
N GLU A 106 -0.86 -30.98 22.47
CA GLU A 106 -1.49 -29.89 23.23
C GLU A 106 -2.88 -30.30 23.73
N ASP A 107 -3.69 -30.93 22.88
CA ASP A 107 -5.04 -31.40 23.24
C ASP A 107 -5.00 -32.48 24.33
N GLU A 108 -4.08 -33.45 24.21
CA GLU A 108 -3.85 -34.47 25.27
C GLU A 108 -3.44 -33.84 26.60
N LYS A 109 -2.57 -32.84 26.58
CA LYS A 109 -2.14 -32.12 27.79
C LYS A 109 -3.28 -31.33 28.43
N LEU A 110 -4.10 -30.66 27.62
CA LEU A 110 -5.29 -29.93 28.08
C LEU A 110 -6.35 -30.86 28.66
N ALA A 111 -6.54 -32.04 28.05
CA ALA A 111 -7.44 -33.08 28.55
C ALA A 111 -7.01 -33.61 29.92
N LEU A 112 -5.69 -33.68 30.18
CA LEU A 112 -5.13 -34.14 31.45
C LEU A 112 -5.14 -33.08 32.56
N THR A 113 -5.03 -31.78 32.25
CA THR A 113 -4.89 -30.74 33.27
C THR A 113 -6.23 -30.10 33.71
N SER A 114 -7.36 -30.46 33.08
CA SER A 114 -8.70 -29.88 33.30
C SER A 114 -8.72 -28.34 33.37
N SER A 115 -7.70 -27.71 32.78
CA SER A 115 -7.47 -26.27 32.85
C SER A 115 -7.72 -25.72 31.45
N PHE A 116 -8.90 -25.16 31.23
CA PHE A 116 -9.13 -24.34 30.05
C PHE A 116 -8.15 -23.17 30.12
N SER A 117 -7.15 -23.19 29.25
CA SER A 117 -6.25 -22.06 29.07
C SER A 117 -7.07 -20.87 28.59
N ARG A 118 -7.20 -19.84 29.43
CA ARG A 118 -7.92 -18.58 29.13
C ARG A 118 -7.29 -17.79 27.97
N TYR A 119 -6.22 -18.31 27.35
CA TYR A 119 -5.43 -17.65 26.32
C TYR A 119 -5.96 -17.86 24.88
N ASP A 120 -6.97 -18.70 24.67
CA ASP A 120 -7.61 -18.88 23.34
C ASP A 120 -8.64 -17.79 22.98
N GLN A 121 -8.91 -16.85 23.90
CA GLN A 121 -9.58 -15.62 23.51
C GLN A 121 -8.57 -14.78 22.73
N ALA A 122 -8.77 -14.70 21.41
CA ALA A 122 -8.05 -13.81 20.49
C ALA A 122 -8.07 -12.35 20.98
N LYS A 123 -7.17 -12.03 21.91
CA LYS A 123 -6.88 -10.69 22.44
C LYS A 123 -5.64 -10.08 21.77
N ALA A 124 -5.26 -10.60 20.60
CA ALA A 124 -4.10 -10.16 19.82
C ALA A 124 -4.26 -8.72 19.29
N LEU A 125 -5.49 -8.23 19.15
CA LEU A 125 -5.74 -6.87 18.69
C LEU A 125 -5.55 -5.88 19.85
N GLY A 126 -4.32 -5.41 20.04
CA GLY A 126 -4.02 -4.25 20.89
C GLY A 126 -2.95 -4.45 21.98
N LYS A 127 -2.26 -5.60 22.06
CA LYS A 127 -1.04 -5.70 22.87
C LYS A 127 0.11 -5.05 22.11
N THR A 128 0.76 -4.08 22.73
CA THR A 128 1.92 -3.36 22.17
C THR A 128 3.22 -4.18 22.24
N THR A 129 3.21 -5.29 22.97
CA THR A 129 4.36 -6.20 23.14
C THR A 129 4.00 -7.59 22.63
N ILE A 130 4.92 -8.18 21.86
CA ILE A 130 4.85 -9.58 21.45
C ILE A 130 4.81 -10.46 22.71
N ASP A 131 4.07 -11.56 22.62
CA ASP A 131 3.78 -12.44 23.76
C ASP A 131 5.00 -13.31 24.09
N ALA A 132 6.09 -12.68 24.55
CA ALA A 132 7.36 -13.32 24.90
C ALA A 132 7.17 -14.47 25.91
N ALA A 133 6.17 -14.34 26.81
CA ALA A 133 5.78 -15.39 27.73
C ALA A 133 5.20 -16.63 27.02
N ARG A 134 4.44 -16.45 25.94
CA ARG A 134 3.94 -17.58 25.11
C ARG A 134 5.07 -18.28 24.36
N ILE A 135 5.96 -17.50 23.75
CA ILE A 135 7.13 -18.05 23.05
C ILE A 135 8.00 -18.84 24.04
N ALA A 136 8.27 -18.28 25.23
CA ALA A 136 8.98 -18.97 26.30
C ALA A 136 8.26 -20.23 26.81
N ALA A 137 6.92 -20.27 26.73
CA ALA A 137 6.12 -21.44 27.06
C ALA A 137 6.07 -22.49 25.92
N GLY A 138 6.75 -22.25 24.80
CA GLY A 138 6.78 -23.16 23.65
C GLY A 138 5.55 -23.07 22.75
N LEU A 139 4.71 -22.03 22.89
CA LEU A 139 3.49 -21.85 22.10
C LEU A 139 3.72 -21.01 20.84
N PRO A 140 2.88 -21.15 19.80
CA PRO A 140 2.97 -20.29 18.61
C PRO A 140 2.74 -18.80 18.93
N CYS A 141 3.42 -17.95 18.16
CA CYS A 141 3.31 -16.50 18.20
C CYS A 141 1.95 -16.00 17.66
N GLY A 142 1.61 -14.73 17.92
CA GLY A 142 0.43 -14.08 17.33
C GLY A 142 -0.93 -14.50 17.90
N SER A 143 -0.95 -15.17 19.06
CA SER A 143 -2.15 -15.83 19.62
C SER A 143 -2.73 -16.96 18.75
N GLU A 144 -1.94 -17.50 17.82
CA GLU A 144 -2.27 -18.74 17.11
C GLU A 144 -2.13 -19.94 18.09
N SER A 145 -3.06 -20.90 18.05
CA SER A 145 -2.93 -22.20 18.74
C SER A 145 -2.31 -23.24 17.81
N PHE A 146 -1.81 -24.37 18.32
CA PHE A 146 -1.26 -25.40 17.44
C PHE A 146 -2.32 -25.97 16.48
N LEU A 147 -3.59 -26.02 16.89
CA LEU A 147 -4.68 -26.43 16.02
C LEU A 147 -4.89 -25.46 14.84
N LEU A 148 -4.82 -24.14 15.09
CA LEU A 148 -4.92 -23.13 14.03
C LEU A 148 -3.70 -23.16 13.09
N MET A 149 -2.51 -23.31 13.67
CA MET A 149 -1.27 -23.49 12.91
C MET A 149 -1.34 -24.74 12.01
N PHE A 150 -1.85 -25.86 12.55
CA PHE A 150 -2.07 -27.08 11.78
C PHE A 150 -3.09 -26.86 10.66
N ALA A 151 -4.20 -26.17 10.94
CA ALA A 151 -5.21 -25.86 9.92
C ALA A 151 -4.63 -25.02 8.76
N ARG A 152 -3.79 -24.03 9.07
CA ARG A 152 -3.06 -23.22 8.08
C ARG A 152 -2.15 -24.09 7.20
N TRP A 153 -1.22 -24.83 7.81
CA TRP A 153 -0.31 -25.71 7.07
C TRP A 153 -1.03 -26.81 6.28
N LYS A 154 -2.12 -27.36 6.82
CA LYS A 154 -2.92 -28.37 6.14
C LYS A 154 -3.66 -27.82 4.92
N LYS A 155 -4.14 -26.58 5.02
CA LYS A 155 -4.73 -25.87 3.88
C LYS A 155 -3.68 -25.70 2.77
N LEU A 156 -2.49 -25.20 3.10
CA LEU A 156 -1.39 -25.03 2.15
C LEU A 156 -0.98 -26.35 1.48
N GLU A 157 -0.84 -27.42 2.26
CA GLU A 157 -0.53 -28.76 1.73
C GLU A 157 -1.55 -29.20 0.67
N ARG A 158 -2.85 -29.02 0.96
CA ARG A 158 -3.95 -29.43 0.08
C ARG A 158 -4.07 -28.55 -1.16
N ASP A 159 -3.93 -27.24 -0.98
CA ASP A 159 -4.19 -26.27 -2.03
C ASP A 159 -2.99 -26.22 -3.00
N LEU A 160 -1.75 -26.40 -2.51
CA LEU A 160 -0.54 -26.43 -3.35
C LEU A 160 -0.51 -27.61 -4.34
N TYR A 161 -0.88 -28.81 -3.90
CA TYR A 161 -0.76 -30.02 -4.72
C TYR A 161 -2.00 -30.90 -4.62
N ASN A 162 -2.67 -31.07 -5.76
CA ASN A 162 -3.83 -31.93 -5.87
C ASN A 162 -3.41 -33.37 -6.20
N GLU A 163 -3.27 -34.21 -5.17
CA GLU A 163 -2.88 -35.63 -5.31
C GLU A 163 -3.80 -36.41 -6.27
N ARG A 164 -5.08 -36.07 -6.37
CA ARG A 164 -6.04 -36.78 -7.25
C ARG A 164 -5.85 -36.45 -8.73
N LYS A 165 -5.42 -35.22 -9.03
CA LYS A 165 -5.25 -34.71 -10.39
C LYS A 165 -3.78 -34.67 -10.83
N ASP A 166 -2.86 -35.02 -9.93
CA ASP A 166 -1.40 -34.87 -10.11
C ASP A 166 -1.04 -33.49 -10.67
N ARG A 167 -1.57 -32.44 -10.01
CA ARG A 167 -1.46 -31.06 -10.49
C ARG A 167 -1.08 -30.12 -9.36
N PHE A 168 -0.06 -29.30 -9.62
CA PHE A 168 0.33 -28.19 -8.77
C PHE A 168 -0.48 -26.93 -9.07
N ASP A 169 -0.85 -26.22 -8.01
CA ASP A 169 -1.35 -24.86 -8.07
C ASP A 169 -0.22 -23.89 -7.69
N ILE A 170 0.38 -23.25 -8.70
CA ILE A 170 1.50 -22.33 -8.50
C ILE A 170 1.09 -21.04 -7.78
N THR A 171 -0.21 -20.72 -7.75
CA THR A 171 -0.71 -19.52 -7.06
C THR A 171 -0.59 -19.63 -5.54
N GLN A 172 -0.31 -20.83 -5.02
CA GLN A 172 -0.09 -21.08 -3.59
C GLN A 172 1.39 -20.95 -3.18
N ILE A 173 2.30 -20.75 -4.13
CA ILE A 173 3.73 -20.55 -3.85
C ILE A 173 3.97 -19.35 -2.93
N PRO A 174 3.35 -18.16 -3.16
CA PRO A 174 3.50 -17.01 -2.28
C PRO A 174 3.02 -17.32 -0.85
N ASP A 175 1.85 -17.97 -0.69
CA ASP A 175 1.30 -18.29 0.63
C ASP A 175 2.18 -19.28 1.42
N VAL A 176 2.81 -20.24 0.72
CA VAL A 176 3.79 -21.17 1.32
C VAL A 176 5.05 -20.43 1.73
N TYR A 177 5.55 -19.55 0.86
CA TYR A 177 6.72 -18.71 1.14
C TYR A 177 6.51 -17.83 2.38
N ASP A 178 5.41 -17.07 2.43
CA ASP A 178 5.05 -16.20 3.54
C ASP A 178 4.89 -16.97 4.85
N SER A 179 4.25 -18.15 4.79
CA SER A 179 4.11 -19.02 5.97
C SER A 179 5.45 -19.54 6.48
N CYS A 180 6.37 -19.89 5.58
CA CYS A 180 7.73 -20.27 5.97
C CYS A 180 8.47 -19.11 6.62
N LYS A 181 8.42 -17.92 6.01
CA LYS A 181 9.08 -16.71 6.52
C LYS A 181 8.55 -16.36 7.91
N TYR A 182 7.23 -16.31 8.07
CA TYR A 182 6.58 -16.05 9.35
C TYR A 182 7.00 -17.05 10.42
N ASP A 183 6.97 -18.35 10.13
CA ASP A 183 7.31 -19.37 11.11
C ASP A 183 8.81 -19.41 11.44
N LEU A 184 9.71 -19.06 10.49
CA LEU A 184 11.14 -18.90 10.77
C LEU A 184 11.46 -17.66 11.61
N VAL A 185 10.73 -16.56 11.41
CA VAL A 185 10.96 -15.31 12.16
C VAL A 185 10.32 -15.36 13.55
N HIS A 186 9.09 -15.86 13.65
CA HIS A 186 8.30 -15.76 14.87
C HIS A 186 8.14 -17.07 15.64
N ASN A 187 8.33 -18.21 14.99
CA ASN A 187 8.13 -19.54 15.58
C ASN A 187 9.38 -20.43 15.52
N ALA A 188 10.58 -19.84 15.40
CA ALA A 188 11.86 -20.55 15.35
C ALA A 188 12.07 -21.52 16.54
N HIS A 189 11.55 -21.17 17.72
CA HIS A 189 11.61 -21.99 18.93
C HIS A 189 10.94 -23.36 18.80
N LEU A 190 10.00 -23.52 17.85
CA LEU A 190 9.35 -24.80 17.58
C LEU A 190 10.28 -25.81 16.89
N ASN A 191 11.41 -25.37 16.33
CA ASN A 191 12.42 -26.22 15.69
C ASN A 191 11.86 -27.22 14.67
N LEU A 192 10.94 -26.75 13.81
CA LEU A 192 10.31 -27.56 12.77
C LEU A 192 11.36 -28.01 11.75
N LYS A 193 11.61 -29.32 11.68
CA LYS A 193 12.62 -29.90 10.78
C LYS A 193 12.20 -29.71 9.33
N GLY A 194 13.15 -29.29 8.48
CA GLY A 194 12.91 -29.06 7.06
C GLY A 194 12.30 -27.69 6.73
N LEU A 195 11.90 -26.89 7.71
CA LEU A 195 11.31 -25.56 7.47
C LEU A 195 12.30 -24.61 6.78
N GLU A 196 13.57 -24.59 7.18
CA GLU A 196 14.60 -23.78 6.51
C GLU A 196 14.81 -24.20 5.05
N GLU A 197 14.78 -25.50 4.77
CA GLU A 197 14.91 -26.02 3.41
C GLU A 197 13.66 -25.69 2.58
N LEU A 198 12.48 -25.80 3.18
CA LEU A 198 11.22 -25.41 2.56
C LEU A 198 11.24 -23.93 2.20
N TYR A 199 11.67 -23.06 3.12
CA TYR A 199 11.82 -21.62 2.87
C TYR A 199 12.72 -21.35 1.67
N LYS A 200 13.92 -21.96 1.60
CA LYS A 200 14.84 -21.78 0.46
C LYS A 200 14.21 -22.18 -0.86
N VAL A 201 13.49 -23.30 -0.90
CA VAL A 201 12.80 -23.77 -2.11
C VAL A 201 11.64 -22.85 -2.48
N ALA A 202 10.82 -22.46 -1.50
CA ALA A 202 9.68 -21.58 -1.69
C ALA A 202 10.12 -20.20 -2.16
N GLN A 203 11.19 -19.64 -1.58
CA GLN A 203 11.78 -18.36 -1.97
C GLN A 203 12.22 -18.36 -3.43
N LEU A 204 13.01 -19.36 -3.85
CA LEU A 204 13.47 -19.45 -5.25
C LEU A 204 12.32 -19.48 -6.25
N LEU A 205 11.20 -20.12 -5.89
CA LEU A 205 9.99 -20.12 -6.73
C LEU A 205 9.24 -18.79 -6.64
N ALA A 206 9.01 -18.27 -5.43
CA ALA A 206 8.27 -17.04 -5.16
C ALA A 206 8.91 -15.82 -5.85
N ASP A 207 10.25 -15.74 -5.82
CA ASP A 207 11.07 -14.72 -6.47
C ASP A 207 10.82 -14.59 -7.99
N GLY A 208 10.34 -15.65 -8.62
CA GLY A 208 9.94 -15.65 -10.02
C GLY A 208 8.42 -15.65 -10.20
N VAL A 209 7.65 -16.18 -9.26
CA VAL A 209 6.19 -16.27 -9.38
C VAL A 209 5.52 -14.94 -9.07
N ILE A 210 5.79 -14.36 -7.89
CA ILE A 210 5.09 -13.17 -7.39
C ILE A 210 5.13 -12.02 -8.39
N PRO A 211 6.30 -11.59 -8.94
CA PRO A 211 6.34 -10.47 -9.86
C PRO A 211 5.66 -10.78 -11.20
N ASN A 212 5.60 -12.05 -11.61
CA ASN A 212 5.03 -12.49 -12.89
C ASN A 212 3.54 -12.78 -12.84
N GLU A 213 2.92 -12.87 -11.66
CA GLU A 213 1.46 -12.86 -11.52
C GLU A 213 0.84 -11.55 -12.04
N TYR A 214 1.60 -10.45 -11.96
CA TYR A 214 1.22 -9.14 -12.48
C TYR A 214 1.75 -8.88 -13.90
N GLY A 215 2.01 -9.95 -14.66
CA GLY A 215 2.43 -9.94 -16.06
C GLY A 215 3.78 -10.63 -16.27
N ILE A 216 3.90 -11.49 -17.28
CA ILE A 216 5.09 -12.33 -17.49
C ILE A 216 6.24 -11.60 -18.22
N ASN A 217 5.93 -10.49 -18.90
CA ASN A 217 6.89 -9.66 -19.63
C ASN A 217 6.52 -8.18 -19.53
N PRO A 218 7.42 -7.24 -19.89
CA PRO A 218 7.20 -5.80 -19.72
C PRO A 218 5.89 -5.25 -20.31
N LYS A 219 5.49 -5.72 -21.50
CA LYS A 219 4.25 -5.26 -22.15
C LYS A 219 3.01 -5.71 -21.36
N GLN A 220 2.99 -6.97 -20.93
CA GLN A 220 1.90 -7.48 -20.11
C GLN A 220 1.88 -6.82 -18.72
N LYS A 221 3.06 -6.59 -18.12
CA LYS A 221 3.22 -5.88 -16.85
C LYS A 221 2.66 -4.45 -16.93
N LEU A 222 2.93 -3.73 -18.01
CA LEU A 222 2.35 -2.40 -18.25
C LEU A 222 0.83 -2.47 -18.38
N LYS A 223 0.31 -3.43 -19.16
CA LYS A 223 -1.14 -3.60 -19.38
C LYS A 223 -1.92 -3.90 -18.10
N ILE A 224 -1.40 -4.82 -17.28
CA ILE A 224 -2.01 -5.16 -15.97
C ILE A 224 -1.86 -3.97 -15.01
N GLY A 225 -0.66 -3.40 -14.93
CA GLY A 225 -0.37 -2.27 -14.05
C GLY A 225 -1.23 -1.05 -14.33
N SER A 226 -1.48 -0.73 -15.62
CA SER A 226 -2.30 0.41 -16.02
C SER A 226 -3.78 0.26 -15.72
N LYS A 227 -4.26 -0.98 -15.55
CA LYS A 227 -5.63 -1.26 -15.09
C LYS A 227 -5.74 -1.11 -13.57
N ILE A 228 -4.85 -1.76 -12.82
CA ILE A 228 -4.87 -1.76 -11.35
C ILE A 228 -4.58 -0.35 -10.79
N ALA A 229 -3.54 0.32 -11.31
CA ALA A 229 -3.09 1.61 -10.81
C ALA A 229 -3.84 2.81 -11.41
N ARG A 230 -4.83 2.60 -12.30
CA ARG A 230 -5.46 3.66 -13.10
C ARG A 230 -5.98 4.83 -12.28
N ARG A 231 -6.78 4.51 -11.26
CA ARG A 231 -7.42 5.48 -10.34
C ARG A 231 -6.39 6.18 -9.48
N LEU A 232 -5.47 5.41 -8.88
CA LEU A 232 -4.40 5.96 -8.06
C LEU A 232 -3.50 6.92 -8.86
N MET A 233 -3.13 6.57 -10.09
CA MET A 233 -2.30 7.41 -10.95
C MET A 233 -3.04 8.70 -11.33
N GLY A 234 -4.32 8.63 -11.68
CA GLY A 234 -5.14 9.83 -11.90
C GLY A 234 -5.19 10.73 -10.68
N LYS A 235 -5.33 10.14 -9.49
CA LYS A 235 -5.35 10.90 -8.24
C LYS A 235 -4.02 11.58 -7.96
N VAL A 236 -2.90 10.87 -8.14
CA VAL A 236 -1.56 11.43 -8.03
C VAL A 236 -1.37 12.62 -8.97
N LEU A 237 -1.80 12.51 -10.24
CA LEU A 237 -1.70 13.60 -11.20
C LEU A 237 -2.51 14.83 -10.79
N ILE A 238 -3.77 14.63 -10.36
CA ILE A 238 -4.62 15.71 -9.83
C ILE A 238 -3.91 16.38 -8.64
N ASP A 239 -3.32 15.60 -7.75
CA ASP A 239 -2.72 16.10 -6.53
C ASP A 239 -1.42 16.89 -6.79
N LEU A 240 -0.60 16.44 -7.75
CA LEU A 240 0.56 17.19 -8.23
C LEU A 240 0.14 18.50 -8.93
N ARG A 241 -0.88 18.45 -9.79
CA ARG A 241 -1.41 19.63 -10.50
C ARG A 241 -1.94 20.68 -9.53
N ASN A 242 -2.75 20.28 -8.55
CA ASN A 242 -3.27 21.20 -7.53
C ASN A 242 -2.12 21.86 -6.73
N THR A 243 -1.06 21.09 -6.42
CA THR A 243 0.10 21.61 -5.71
C THR A 243 0.87 22.63 -6.56
N ARG A 244 0.97 22.41 -7.88
CA ARG A 244 1.56 23.37 -8.83
C ARG A 244 0.75 24.65 -8.92
N GLU A 245 -0.56 24.53 -9.14
CA GLU A 245 -1.48 25.67 -9.26
C GLU A 245 -1.47 26.52 -7.98
N GLU A 246 -1.48 25.87 -6.81
CA GLU A 246 -1.36 26.55 -5.52
C GLU A 246 -0.03 27.31 -5.38
N ALA A 247 1.10 26.67 -5.71
CA ALA A 247 2.41 27.31 -5.64
C ALA A 247 2.50 28.56 -6.54
N ILE A 248 1.90 28.49 -7.73
CA ILE A 248 1.81 29.62 -8.65
C ILE A 248 0.93 30.73 -8.07
N CYS A 249 -0.25 30.41 -7.53
CA CYS A 249 -1.15 31.40 -6.93
C CYS A 249 -0.51 32.13 -5.74
N VAL A 250 0.24 31.43 -4.89
CA VAL A 250 0.95 32.05 -3.75
C VAL A 250 2.10 32.96 -4.21
N ALA A 251 2.72 32.64 -5.35
CA ALA A 251 3.83 33.40 -5.90
C ALA A 251 3.39 34.59 -6.80
N ASP A 252 2.13 34.61 -7.28
CA ASP A 252 1.61 35.70 -8.11
C ASP A 252 1.21 36.92 -7.23
N PRO A 253 1.89 38.06 -7.35
CA PRO A 253 1.57 39.26 -6.58
C PRO A 253 0.14 39.80 -6.81
N LYS A 254 -0.54 39.44 -7.91
CA LYS A 254 -1.94 39.81 -8.16
C LYS A 254 -2.93 39.17 -7.19
N PHE A 255 -2.57 38.04 -6.58
CA PHE A 255 -3.42 37.35 -5.60
C PHE A 255 -3.54 38.12 -4.28
N THR A 256 -2.64 39.07 -4.02
CA THR A 256 -2.58 39.84 -2.78
C THR A 256 -3.57 41.01 -2.71
N GLU A 257 -4.13 41.48 -3.84
CA GLU A 257 -4.91 42.73 -3.87
C GLU A 257 -6.43 42.53 -3.95
N ASP A 258 -6.95 41.47 -4.59
CA ASP A 258 -8.40 41.37 -4.86
C ASP A 258 -9.20 40.46 -3.89
N GLU A 259 -8.58 39.52 -3.16
CA GLU A 259 -9.30 38.66 -2.19
C GLU A 259 -9.12 39.03 -0.70
N ALA A 260 -8.26 39.99 -0.38
CA ALA A 260 -8.12 40.52 0.99
C ALA A 260 -9.41 41.23 1.50
N LEU A 261 -10.37 41.50 0.61
CA LEU A 261 -11.65 42.14 0.91
C LEU A 261 -12.78 41.16 1.29
N PHE A 262 -12.57 39.84 1.19
CA PHE A 262 -13.58 38.82 1.52
C PHE A 262 -13.29 38.00 2.79
N LEU A 263 -12.38 38.47 3.65
CA LEU A 263 -12.28 37.96 5.02
C LEU A 263 -13.27 38.73 5.91
N PRO A 264 -14.25 38.07 6.58
CA PRO A 264 -15.02 38.74 7.62
C PRO A 264 -14.09 38.95 8.82
N THR A 265 -13.48 40.13 8.89
CA THR A 265 -12.71 40.59 10.05
C THR A 265 -13.67 40.84 11.22
N LYS A 266 -14.06 39.80 11.95
CA LYS A 266 -14.68 39.95 13.28
C LYS A 266 -13.60 39.93 14.35
N GLU A 267 -12.77 40.97 14.38
CA GLU A 267 -11.93 41.28 15.53
C GLU A 267 -11.84 42.79 15.80
N VAL A 268 -12.96 43.51 15.84
CA VAL A 268 -13.05 44.73 16.66
C VAL A 268 -14.49 44.88 17.12
N GLU A 269 -14.75 44.65 18.40
CA GLU A 269 -15.81 45.25 19.24
C GLU A 269 -16.13 44.31 20.43
N HIS A 270 -15.17 44.22 21.36
CA HIS A 270 -15.46 43.81 22.73
C HIS A 270 -14.96 44.84 23.73
N GLN A 271 -15.12 46.12 23.42
CA GLN A 271 -15.01 47.21 24.37
C GLN A 271 -15.95 48.34 23.97
N GLN A 272 -17.22 48.24 24.38
CA GLN A 272 -18.04 49.36 24.86
C GLN A 272 -19.44 48.84 25.21
N LYS A 273 -19.53 48.21 26.38
CA LYS A 273 -20.80 48.04 27.08
C LYS A 273 -20.86 49.15 28.12
N ILE A 274 -21.52 50.27 27.82
CA ILE A 274 -22.05 51.25 28.78
C ILE A 274 -23.01 52.19 28.02
N GLN A 275 -24.29 52.17 28.43
CA GLN A 275 -25.31 53.24 28.34
C GLN A 275 -25.75 53.67 26.91
N VAL A 276 -27.02 53.72 26.50
CA VAL A 276 -28.23 54.32 27.12
C VAL A 276 -29.51 53.67 26.54
N ARG A 277 -30.59 53.84 27.30
CA ARG A 277 -31.96 53.32 27.32
C ARG A 277 -32.94 54.07 26.37
N ASN A 278 -34.15 53.49 26.19
CA ASN A 278 -35.44 54.04 25.69
C ASN A 278 -35.68 54.03 24.17
N GLU A 279 -36.87 53.87 23.59
CA GLU A 279 -38.23 53.39 23.96
C GLU A 279 -39.04 53.20 22.64
N ASP A 280 -40.03 52.30 22.65
CA ASP A 280 -41.33 52.26 21.95
C ASP A 280 -41.54 52.56 20.43
N GLY A 281 -42.42 51.75 19.79
CA GLY A 281 -43.23 52.26 18.66
C GLY A 281 -43.81 51.29 17.59
N ARG A 282 -44.83 50.50 17.95
CA ARG A 282 -46.03 50.07 17.16
C ARG A 282 -46.08 50.06 15.60
N ARG A 283 -46.48 48.86 15.08
CA ARG A 283 -47.66 48.48 14.23
C ARG A 283 -47.66 48.52 12.66
N SER A 284 -48.27 47.43 12.14
CA SER A 284 -49.07 47.17 10.90
C SER A 284 -48.33 46.80 9.60
N SER A 285 -48.36 45.54 9.12
CA SER A 285 -49.40 44.79 8.34
C SER A 285 -49.61 45.36 6.92
N THR A 286 -49.44 44.65 5.79
CA THR A 286 -50.18 43.44 5.32
C THR A 286 -49.59 42.84 4.01
N THR A 287 -49.57 41.49 3.95
CA THR A 287 -49.85 40.56 2.81
C THR A 287 -49.40 40.84 1.35
N SER A 288 -48.56 39.95 0.79
CA SER A 288 -48.86 39.22 -0.46
C SER A 288 -47.94 37.99 -0.64
N GLU A 289 -48.37 37.04 -1.46
CA GLU A 289 -47.99 35.64 -1.52
C GLU A 289 -46.72 35.32 -2.34
N LYS A 290 -46.09 34.19 -1.99
CA LYS A 290 -45.25 33.26 -2.78
C LYS A 290 -44.88 33.66 -4.23
N SER A 291 -43.57 33.75 -4.48
CA SER A 291 -42.96 33.20 -5.71
C SER A 291 -41.43 33.12 -5.64
N MET A 292 -40.93 31.89 -5.77
CA MET A 292 -39.68 31.46 -6.42
C MET A 292 -38.33 31.98 -5.89
N ASP A 293 -37.66 31.09 -5.15
CA ASP A 293 -36.21 31.00 -5.08
C ASP A 293 -35.63 30.81 -6.51
N GLN A 294 -34.65 31.63 -6.87
CA GLN A 294 -33.66 31.39 -7.92
C GLN A 294 -32.32 31.56 -7.21
N GLU A 295 -31.65 30.46 -6.85
CA GLU A 295 -30.59 29.84 -7.67
C GLU A 295 -29.43 30.80 -7.90
N ASP A 296 -28.56 30.93 -6.88
CA ASP A 296 -27.15 31.20 -7.12
C ASP A 296 -26.42 29.85 -7.00
N GLU A 297 -25.96 29.37 -8.15
CA GLU A 297 -25.01 28.29 -8.35
C GLU A 297 -23.73 28.59 -7.56
N ASP A 298 -23.61 28.00 -6.36
CA ASP A 298 -22.31 27.88 -5.69
C ASP A 298 -21.61 26.65 -6.29
N ASP A 299 -20.86 26.92 -7.36
CA ASP A 299 -20.05 25.96 -8.08
C ASP A 299 -19.12 25.21 -7.13
N ARG A 300 -19.30 23.89 -7.16
CA ARG A 300 -18.57 22.91 -6.38
C ARG A 300 -17.17 22.73 -6.95
N GLU A 301 -16.26 23.63 -6.61
CA GLU A 301 -14.84 23.33 -6.73
C GLU A 301 -14.32 22.85 -5.39
N THR A 302 -13.81 21.61 -5.37
CA THR A 302 -13.27 20.94 -4.18
C THR A 302 -12.05 21.71 -3.69
N LYS A 303 -12.26 22.74 -2.87
CA LYS A 303 -11.18 23.41 -2.13
C LYS A 303 -10.48 22.36 -1.27
N TYR A 304 -9.24 22.01 -1.65
CA TYR A 304 -8.29 21.22 -0.88
C TYR A 304 -7.77 22.00 0.35
N ARG A 305 -8.70 22.54 1.13
CA ARG A 305 -8.52 23.18 2.42
C ARG A 305 -9.28 22.36 3.46
N LEU A 306 -8.89 22.44 4.73
CA LEU A 306 -9.70 21.84 5.79
C LEU A 306 -11.02 22.63 5.86
N ASP A 307 -12.15 21.97 5.62
CA ASP A 307 -13.47 22.64 5.69
C ASP A 307 -13.67 23.23 7.10
N PRO A 308 -13.83 24.56 7.25
CA PRO A 308 -14.01 25.21 8.54
C PRO A 308 -15.26 24.73 9.29
N LYS A 309 -16.26 24.18 8.59
CA LYS A 309 -17.49 23.63 9.20
C LYS A 309 -17.25 22.31 9.93
N TYR A 310 -16.20 21.57 9.59
CA TYR A 310 -15.91 20.24 10.13
C TYR A 310 -14.55 20.12 10.83
N ALA A 311 -13.62 21.05 10.58
CA ALA A 311 -12.27 21.04 11.14
C ALA A 311 -12.13 22.08 12.27
N ASN A 312 -12.16 21.63 13.53
CA ASN A 312 -11.98 22.50 14.70
C ASN A 312 -10.47 22.72 14.97
N VAL A 313 -9.80 23.42 14.04
CA VAL A 313 -8.34 23.68 14.06
C VAL A 313 -8.10 25.17 14.21
N LYS A 314 -7.01 25.54 14.90
CA LYS A 314 -6.59 26.95 15.00
C LYS A 314 -6.26 27.60 13.64
N THR A 315 -6.08 26.82 12.56
CA THR A 315 -5.74 27.29 11.20
C THR A 315 -6.42 26.40 10.14
N PRO A 316 -7.69 26.66 9.79
CA PRO A 316 -8.43 25.88 8.77
C PRO A 316 -7.88 26.07 7.34
N ASP A 317 -7.17 27.16 7.07
CA ASP A 317 -6.53 27.42 5.76
C ASP A 317 -5.19 26.69 5.55
N ARG A 318 -4.85 25.70 6.38
CA ARG A 318 -3.54 25.05 6.35
C ARG A 318 -3.43 24.03 5.22
N HIS A 319 -2.43 24.23 4.37
CA HIS A 319 -2.15 23.44 3.17
C HIS A 319 -1.70 21.99 3.47
N VAL A 320 -2.21 21.04 2.67
CA VAL A 320 -1.81 19.64 2.73
C VAL A 320 -0.59 19.41 1.83
N ARG A 321 0.60 19.37 2.43
CA ARG A 321 1.88 19.17 1.71
C ARG A 321 2.29 17.71 1.52
N THR A 322 1.56 16.77 2.11
CA THR A 322 1.90 15.35 2.07
C THR A 322 0.62 14.54 2.00
N ARG A 323 0.60 13.57 1.07
CA ARG A 323 -0.49 12.60 0.92
C ARG A 323 0.09 11.20 1.03
N LEU A 324 -0.56 10.37 1.83
CA LEU A 324 -0.15 9.00 2.07
C LEU A 324 -1.25 8.07 1.57
N TYR A 325 -0.89 7.15 0.69
CA TYR A 325 -1.78 6.12 0.18
C TYR A 325 -1.34 4.78 0.75
N PHE A 326 -2.22 4.13 1.51
CA PHE A 326 -1.99 2.80 2.05
C PHE A 326 -2.70 1.79 1.16
N THR A 327 -1.93 0.84 0.63
CA THR A 327 -2.44 -0.13 -0.34
C THR A 327 -1.77 -1.49 -0.16
N SER A 328 -2.22 -2.48 -0.92
CA SER A 328 -1.66 -3.83 -0.97
C SER A 328 -0.38 -3.89 -1.80
N GLU A 329 0.38 -4.97 -1.62
CA GLU A 329 1.55 -5.31 -2.44
C GLU A 329 1.24 -5.28 -3.95
N SER A 330 0.09 -5.83 -4.34
CA SER A 330 -0.37 -5.87 -5.74
C SER A 330 -0.43 -4.49 -6.40
N HIS A 331 -0.83 -3.46 -5.66
CA HIS A 331 -0.86 -2.09 -6.16
C HIS A 331 0.54 -1.49 -6.29
N ILE A 332 1.47 -1.81 -5.38
CA ILE A 332 2.86 -1.34 -5.47
C ILE A 332 3.54 -1.96 -6.70
N HIS A 333 3.39 -3.28 -6.92
CA HIS A 333 3.86 -3.94 -8.15
C HIS A 333 3.28 -3.29 -9.40
N SER A 334 1.96 -3.05 -9.40
CA SER A 334 1.24 -2.46 -10.54
C SER A 334 1.70 -1.04 -10.86
N LEU A 335 1.80 -0.19 -9.84
CA LEU A 335 2.28 1.19 -9.98
C LEU A 335 3.73 1.22 -10.44
N MET A 336 4.59 0.37 -9.86
CA MET A 336 5.99 0.26 -10.26
C MET A 336 6.13 -0.23 -11.71
N ASN A 337 5.29 -1.17 -12.15
CA ASN A 337 5.28 -1.65 -13.54
C ASN A 337 4.91 -0.53 -14.52
N VAL A 338 3.95 0.34 -14.17
CA VAL A 338 3.65 1.54 -14.98
C VAL A 338 4.86 2.46 -15.05
N LEU A 339 5.50 2.77 -13.91
CA LEU A 339 6.68 3.66 -13.89
C LEU A 339 7.85 3.10 -14.71
N ARG A 340 8.10 1.78 -14.62
CA ARG A 340 9.21 1.11 -15.33
C ARG A 340 9.00 1.07 -16.84
N TYR A 341 7.75 0.84 -17.28
CA TYR A 341 7.47 0.41 -18.64
C TYR A 341 6.55 1.34 -19.43
N CYS A 342 6.11 2.47 -18.87
CA CYS A 342 5.26 3.46 -19.55
C CYS A 342 5.75 3.80 -20.96
N ASN A 343 7.05 3.92 -21.16
CA ASN A 343 7.68 4.22 -22.45
C ASN A 343 7.50 3.13 -23.53
N LEU A 344 6.98 1.95 -23.17
CA LEU A 344 6.66 0.88 -24.12
C LEU A 344 5.29 1.03 -24.77
N ASP A 345 4.48 2.00 -24.32
CA ASP A 345 3.20 2.31 -24.93
C ASP A 345 3.38 3.01 -26.30
N GLU A 346 2.50 2.71 -27.24
CA GLU A 346 2.57 3.21 -28.61
C GLU A 346 2.47 4.75 -28.67
N SER A 347 1.75 5.38 -27.73
CA SER A 347 1.61 6.83 -27.64
C SER A 347 2.89 7.55 -27.19
N LEU A 348 3.87 6.82 -26.65
CA LEU A 348 5.12 7.35 -26.11
C LEU A 348 6.33 6.87 -26.93
N HIS A 349 6.12 6.58 -28.22
CA HIS A 349 7.19 6.11 -29.09
C HIS A 349 8.38 7.07 -29.13
N GLY A 350 9.58 6.54 -28.87
CA GLY A 350 10.84 7.31 -28.85
C GLY A 350 11.14 7.99 -27.51
N GLU A 351 10.29 7.84 -26.50
CA GLU A 351 10.56 8.36 -25.16
C GLU A 351 11.43 7.41 -24.33
N ASP A 352 12.32 8.01 -23.52
CA ASP A 352 13.11 7.27 -22.55
C ASP A 352 12.27 6.82 -21.34
N SER A 353 12.69 5.75 -20.67
CA SER A 353 12.05 5.28 -19.44
C SER A 353 12.17 6.32 -18.32
N LEU A 354 11.13 6.41 -17.48
CA LEU A 354 11.17 7.22 -16.25
C LEU A 354 12.17 6.66 -15.21
N VAL A 355 12.56 5.39 -15.35
CA VAL A 355 13.48 4.68 -14.46
C VAL A 355 14.77 4.40 -15.20
N CYS A 356 15.91 4.74 -14.61
CA CYS A 356 17.19 4.53 -15.29
C CYS A 356 17.59 3.05 -15.36
N GLN A 357 18.43 2.72 -16.32
CA GLN A 357 18.82 1.34 -16.62
C GLN A 357 19.40 0.60 -15.40
N SER A 358 20.33 1.24 -14.69
CA SER A 358 20.94 0.66 -13.49
C SER A 358 19.92 0.38 -12.38
N THR A 359 18.84 1.19 -12.31
CA THR A 359 17.75 0.95 -11.37
C THR A 359 16.83 -0.17 -11.86
N LEU A 360 16.57 -0.29 -13.17
CA LEU A 360 15.80 -1.42 -13.71
C LEU A 360 16.46 -2.77 -13.39
N ASP A 361 17.79 -2.84 -13.48
CA ASP A 361 18.60 -3.98 -13.02
C ASP A 361 18.39 -4.26 -11.51
N ARG A 362 18.47 -3.23 -10.66
CA ARG A 362 18.27 -3.38 -9.21
C ARG A 362 16.84 -3.81 -8.88
N LEU A 363 15.84 -3.21 -9.50
CA LEU A 363 14.42 -3.56 -9.34
C LEU A 363 14.12 -4.98 -9.84
N HIS A 364 14.82 -5.45 -10.87
CA HIS A 364 14.72 -6.86 -11.28
C HIS A 364 15.30 -7.81 -10.23
N ARG A 365 16.34 -7.38 -9.51
CA ARG A 365 16.91 -8.14 -8.38
C ARG A 365 16.11 -7.99 -7.09
N THR A 366 15.29 -6.96 -6.95
CA THR A 366 14.31 -6.85 -5.86
C THR A 366 13.24 -7.92 -6.08
N ARG A 367 13.36 -9.04 -5.36
CA ARG A 367 12.45 -10.17 -5.51
C ARG A 367 11.17 -10.04 -4.66
N GLU A 368 11.28 -9.34 -3.54
CA GLU A 368 10.23 -9.24 -2.52
C GLU A 368 9.88 -7.79 -2.20
N LEU A 369 8.61 -7.55 -1.89
CA LEU A 369 8.08 -6.30 -1.36
C LEU A 369 7.53 -6.57 0.04
N ASP A 370 8.29 -6.21 1.07
CA ASP A 370 7.91 -6.45 2.45
C ASP A 370 6.99 -5.36 3.01
N TYR A 371 6.49 -5.58 4.23
CA TYR A 371 5.75 -4.58 4.99
C TYR A 371 6.46 -3.21 4.97
N MET A 372 5.69 -2.13 4.81
CA MET A 372 6.19 -0.76 4.60
C MET A 372 6.97 -0.50 3.31
N SER A 373 6.94 -1.42 2.33
CA SER A 373 7.31 -1.08 0.95
C SER A 373 6.58 0.19 0.50
N ASN A 374 7.32 1.11 -0.11
CA ASN A 374 6.76 2.41 -0.49
C ASN A 374 7.41 3.00 -1.73
N ILE A 375 6.63 3.79 -2.46
CA ILE A 375 7.06 4.65 -3.55
C ILE A 375 6.77 6.08 -3.11
N VAL A 376 7.78 6.96 -3.18
CA VAL A 376 7.64 8.37 -2.82
C VAL A 376 7.88 9.21 -4.06
N LEU A 377 6.88 10.05 -4.38
CA LEU A 377 6.98 11.09 -5.40
C LEU A 377 7.14 12.42 -4.68
N ARG A 378 8.30 13.08 -4.84
CA ARG A 378 8.56 14.41 -4.27
C ARG A 378 8.56 15.44 -5.39
N MET A 379 7.72 16.46 -5.28
CA MET A 379 7.78 17.62 -6.15
C MET A 379 8.61 18.72 -5.49
N PHE A 380 9.57 19.26 -6.24
CA PHE A 380 10.39 20.39 -5.84
C PHE A 380 10.09 21.58 -6.74
N GLU A 381 10.06 22.76 -6.16
CA GLU A 381 9.93 24.04 -6.87
C GLU A 381 11.26 24.79 -6.84
N ASN A 382 11.67 25.34 -7.98
CA ASN A 382 12.76 26.29 -8.10
C ASN A 382 12.19 27.71 -8.19
N THR A 383 12.30 28.48 -7.10
CA THR A 383 11.76 29.85 -7.04
C THR A 383 12.65 30.88 -7.74
N GLU A 384 13.83 30.49 -8.22
CA GLU A 384 14.75 31.38 -8.94
C GLU A 384 14.40 31.55 -10.42
N VAL A 385 13.51 30.72 -10.96
CA VAL A 385 13.05 30.78 -12.36
C VAL A 385 11.62 31.34 -12.46
N PRO A 386 11.21 31.89 -13.63
CA PRO A 386 9.85 32.38 -13.86
C PRO A 386 8.76 31.34 -13.58
N LEU A 387 7.51 31.79 -13.37
CA LEU A 387 6.36 30.90 -13.06
C LEU A 387 6.06 29.93 -14.21
N GLU A 388 6.37 30.34 -15.44
CA GLU A 388 6.13 29.64 -16.68
C GLU A 388 7.28 28.71 -17.10
N ASP A 389 8.40 28.70 -16.37
CA ASP A 389 9.56 27.88 -16.72
C ASP A 389 9.26 26.39 -16.50
N GLU A 390 9.43 25.56 -17.54
CA GLU A 390 9.21 24.11 -17.48
C GLU A 390 10.09 23.41 -16.43
N LYS A 391 11.24 24.01 -16.06
CA LYS A 391 12.16 23.51 -15.05
C LYS A 391 11.83 24.01 -13.65
N ARG A 392 10.79 24.84 -13.48
CA ARG A 392 10.34 25.31 -12.17
C ARG A 392 9.96 24.15 -11.27
N PHE A 393 9.22 23.18 -11.80
CA PHE A 393 8.76 22.02 -11.04
C PHE A 393 9.45 20.75 -11.51
N ARG A 394 10.13 20.06 -10.58
CA ARG A 394 10.76 18.76 -10.84
C ARG A 394 10.21 17.68 -9.91
N ILE A 395 10.15 16.46 -10.42
CA ILE A 395 9.73 15.26 -9.68
C ILE A 395 10.95 14.40 -9.38
N GLU A 396 11.05 13.97 -8.13
CA GLU A 396 11.96 12.91 -7.71
C GLU A 396 11.15 11.70 -7.27
N MET A 397 11.57 10.51 -7.72
CA MET A 397 10.93 9.26 -7.36
C MET A 397 11.90 8.40 -6.59
N THR A 398 11.46 7.89 -5.45
CA THR A 398 12.24 6.93 -4.66
C THR A 398 11.40 5.72 -4.30
N PHE A 399 12.06 4.58 -4.14
CA PHE A 399 11.41 3.31 -3.81
C PHE A 399 12.15 2.62 -2.66
N SER A 400 11.40 2.12 -1.69
CA SER A 400 11.90 1.20 -0.66
C SER A 400 11.14 -0.10 -0.74
N ARG A 401 11.88 -1.21 -0.62
CA ARG A 401 11.34 -2.58 -0.52
C ARG A 401 10.85 -2.95 0.89
N GLY A 402 10.84 -1.98 1.80
CA GLY A 402 10.24 -2.14 3.13
C GLY A 402 11.14 -2.86 4.13
N ALA A 403 10.50 -3.62 5.00
CA ALA A 403 11.10 -4.35 6.11
C ALA A 403 11.79 -5.66 5.66
N ASP A 404 12.74 -5.53 4.72
CA ASP A 404 13.48 -6.62 4.09
C ASP A 404 14.42 -7.28 5.10
N LEU A 405 14.04 -8.49 5.54
CA LEU A 405 14.86 -9.34 6.41
C LEU A 405 14.81 -10.77 5.89
N SER A 406 15.98 -11.32 5.57
CA SER A 406 16.10 -12.76 5.36
C SER A 406 16.17 -13.48 6.70
N PRO A 407 15.26 -14.45 6.98
CA PRO A 407 15.32 -15.24 8.21
C PRO A 407 16.59 -16.09 8.34
N LEU A 408 17.33 -16.26 7.23
CA LEU A 408 18.51 -17.12 7.12
C LEU A 408 19.83 -16.35 6.96
N GLU A 409 19.81 -15.01 6.97
CA GLU A 409 21.03 -14.22 6.88
C GLU A 409 21.94 -14.41 8.11
N ASP A 410 23.25 -14.24 7.90
CA ASP A 410 24.26 -14.50 8.92
C ASP A 410 23.93 -13.76 10.22
N LYS A 411 23.89 -14.53 11.31
CA LYS A 411 23.64 -14.09 12.68
C LYS A 411 24.80 -13.23 13.18
N THR A 412 24.93 -12.01 12.64
CA THR A 412 25.66 -10.96 13.34
C THR A 412 25.00 -10.71 14.69
N SER A 413 25.75 -10.17 15.66
CA SER A 413 25.20 -9.88 16.98
C SER A 413 23.97 -8.97 16.90
N GLU A 414 23.93 -8.04 15.93
CA GLU A 414 22.84 -7.09 15.76
C GLU A 414 21.60 -7.73 15.11
N THR A 415 21.75 -8.48 14.01
CA THR A 415 20.61 -9.18 13.36
C THR A 415 19.98 -10.24 14.27
N SER A 416 20.79 -10.91 15.10
CA SER A 416 20.29 -11.86 16.09
C SER A 416 19.48 -11.20 17.20
N SER A 417 19.90 -10.01 17.67
CA SER A 417 19.15 -9.22 18.66
C SER A 417 17.84 -8.70 18.08
N LEU A 418 17.85 -8.21 16.84
CA LEU A 418 16.64 -7.75 16.15
C LEU A 418 15.60 -8.87 15.97
N LEU A 419 16.04 -10.07 15.62
CA LEU A 419 15.18 -11.27 15.54
C LEU A 419 14.59 -11.66 16.91
N GLN A 420 15.37 -11.56 17.98
CA GLN A 420 14.88 -11.82 19.35
C GLN A 420 13.84 -10.78 19.81
N GLU A 421 14.01 -9.53 19.38
CA GLU A 421 13.06 -8.44 19.65
C GLU A 421 11.93 -8.36 18.62
N HIS A 422 11.94 -9.25 17.61
CA HIS A 422 11.03 -9.25 16.46
C HIS A 422 10.91 -7.87 15.78
N THR A 423 12.01 -7.12 15.75
CA THR A 423 12.10 -5.84 15.08
C THR A 423 12.68 -6.04 13.68
N LEU A 424 11.99 -5.53 12.66
CA LEU A 424 12.44 -5.64 11.27
C LEU A 424 13.07 -4.32 10.81
N PRO A 425 14.32 -4.31 10.32
CA PRO A 425 14.94 -3.11 9.80
C PRO A 425 14.23 -2.65 8.52
N ILE A 426 13.93 -1.35 8.41
CA ILE A 426 13.31 -0.78 7.21
C ILE A 426 14.41 -0.30 6.27
N MET A 427 14.42 -0.83 5.05
CA MET A 427 15.38 -0.43 4.03
C MET A 427 15.15 1.01 3.59
N GLY A 428 16.25 1.77 3.48
CA GLY A 428 16.22 3.15 3.01
C GLY A 428 15.70 3.26 1.56
N PRO A 429 15.09 4.40 1.19
CA PRO A 429 14.58 4.59 -0.15
C PRO A 429 15.73 4.78 -1.17
N GLU A 430 15.64 4.09 -2.29
CA GLU A 430 16.55 4.23 -3.43
C GLU A 430 15.95 5.14 -4.50
N ARG A 431 16.79 5.97 -5.14
CA ARG A 431 16.36 6.84 -6.24
C ARG A 431 16.10 6.03 -7.51
N LEU A 432 14.99 6.34 -8.20
CA LEU A 432 14.64 5.66 -9.44
C LEU A 432 15.32 6.25 -10.68
N GLN A 433 15.53 7.57 -10.68
CA GLN A 433 16.18 8.30 -11.75
C GLN A 433 17.70 8.39 -11.53
N GLU A 434 18.45 8.74 -12.59
CA GLU A 434 19.89 8.98 -12.49
C GLU A 434 20.22 10.15 -11.56
N VAL A 435 21.40 10.08 -10.94
CA VAL A 435 21.92 11.20 -10.13
C VAL A 435 22.18 12.38 -11.06
N GLY A 436 21.70 13.57 -10.69
CA GLY A 436 21.79 14.77 -11.53
C GLY A 436 20.74 14.89 -12.64
N SER A 437 19.91 13.86 -12.89
CA SER A 437 18.78 13.98 -13.82
C SER A 437 17.71 14.93 -13.28
N CYS A 438 17.04 15.65 -14.19
CA CYS A 438 15.93 16.53 -13.88
C CYS A 438 14.69 16.06 -14.64
N LEU A 439 13.81 15.35 -13.94
CA LEU A 439 12.50 14.99 -14.45
C LEU A 439 11.55 16.15 -14.17
N THR A 440 11.15 16.89 -15.20
CA THR A 440 10.16 17.97 -15.04
C THR A 440 8.77 17.41 -14.75
N LEU A 441 7.92 18.19 -14.09
CA LEU A 441 6.53 17.81 -13.86
C LEU A 441 5.80 17.52 -15.18
N ASP A 442 5.95 18.39 -16.18
CA ASP A 442 5.30 18.22 -17.50
C ASP A 442 5.74 16.92 -18.19
N LYS A 443 7.02 16.56 -18.08
CA LYS A 443 7.54 15.30 -18.61
C LYS A 443 6.96 14.10 -17.86
N PHE A 444 6.90 14.16 -16.53
CA PHE A 444 6.27 13.09 -15.74
C PHE A 444 4.80 12.92 -16.11
N GLU A 445 4.03 14.02 -16.17
CA GLU A 445 2.63 14.02 -16.58
C GLU A 445 2.44 13.41 -17.98
N LYS A 446 3.26 13.82 -18.97
CA LYS A 446 3.22 13.25 -20.32
C LYS A 446 3.38 11.73 -20.31
N MET A 447 4.33 11.21 -19.52
CA MET A 447 4.67 9.79 -19.49
C MET A 447 3.60 8.94 -18.79
N VAL A 448 2.90 9.47 -17.78
CA VAL A 448 1.95 8.66 -16.98
C VAL A 448 0.48 8.91 -17.32
N ARG A 449 0.15 10.04 -17.98
CA ARG A 449 -1.23 10.41 -18.38
C ARG A 449 -1.98 9.31 -19.15
N PRO A 450 -1.38 8.55 -20.09
CA PRO A 450 -2.10 7.48 -20.80
C PRO A 450 -2.65 6.38 -19.88
N PHE A 451 -2.05 6.21 -18.69
CA PHE A 451 -2.40 5.17 -17.72
C PHE A 451 -3.21 5.70 -16.53
N ALA A 452 -3.52 7.00 -16.53
CA ALA A 452 -4.24 7.67 -15.47
C ALA A 452 -5.74 7.76 -15.81
N MET A 453 -6.59 7.64 -14.79
CA MET A 453 -8.00 8.02 -14.92
C MET A 453 -8.10 9.54 -15.17
N PRO A 454 -8.80 9.98 -16.23
CA PRO A 454 -9.10 11.40 -16.43
C PRO A 454 -9.86 11.99 -15.23
N PRO A 455 -9.61 13.26 -14.85
CA PRO A 455 -10.33 13.91 -13.74
C PRO A 455 -11.85 13.83 -13.86
N GLU A 456 -12.38 13.86 -15.08
CA GLU A 456 -13.81 13.85 -15.40
C GLU A 456 -14.47 12.49 -15.11
N ASP A 457 -13.68 11.42 -15.09
CA ASP A 457 -14.15 10.04 -14.88
C ASP A 457 -14.13 9.62 -13.40
N PHE A 458 -13.65 10.49 -12.50
CA PHE A 458 -13.68 10.19 -11.07
C PHE A 458 -15.13 10.23 -10.54
N PRO A 459 -15.54 9.25 -9.71
CA PRO A 459 -16.86 9.27 -9.11
C PRO A 459 -17.04 10.52 -8.24
N PRO A 460 -18.24 11.12 -8.22
CA PRO A 460 -18.50 12.30 -7.40
C PRO A 460 -18.24 11.97 -5.92
N ALA A 461 -17.55 12.88 -5.22
CA ALA A 461 -17.24 12.72 -3.81
C ALA A 461 -18.53 12.42 -3.03
N THR A 462 -18.59 11.26 -2.39
CA THR A 462 -19.76 10.88 -1.59
C THR A 462 -19.72 11.72 -0.31
N PRO A 463 -20.81 12.44 0.07
CA PRO A 463 -20.83 13.16 1.34
C PRO A 463 -20.63 12.15 2.47
N GLN A 464 -19.51 12.27 3.20
CA GLN A 464 -19.28 11.41 4.36
C GLN A 464 -20.35 11.73 5.41
N ALA A 465 -21.30 10.81 5.59
CA ALA A 465 -22.23 10.87 6.71
C ALA A 465 -21.40 10.78 8.00
N LEU A 466 -21.31 11.88 8.74
CA LEU A 466 -20.89 11.89 10.13
C LEU A 466 -21.76 10.89 10.88
N GLY A 467 -21.21 9.71 11.15
CA GLY A 467 -21.81 8.73 12.04
C GLY A 467 -21.96 9.39 13.41
N TYR A 468 -23.17 9.86 13.71
CA TYR A 468 -23.55 10.29 15.03
C TYR A 468 -23.26 9.12 15.98
N PHE A 469 -22.29 9.30 16.87
CA PHE A 469 -22.16 8.50 18.06
C PHE A 469 -23.44 8.68 18.87
N SER A 470 -24.41 7.78 18.70
CA SER A 470 -25.51 7.62 19.64
C SER A 470 -24.89 7.28 20.98
N LYS A 471 -24.87 8.27 21.88
CA LYS A 471 -24.69 8.04 23.32
C LYS A 471 -25.79 7.05 23.73
N GLY A 472 -25.40 5.81 24.04
CA GLY A 472 -26.23 4.92 24.82
C GLY A 472 -26.50 5.60 26.16
N ALA A 473 -27.71 6.11 26.32
CA ALA A 473 -28.23 6.46 27.64
C ALA A 473 -28.41 5.13 28.39
N GLY A 474 -27.74 5.02 29.53
CA GLY A 474 -28.00 3.93 30.46
C GLY A 474 -29.41 4.01 31.01
N VAL A 475 -30.09 2.87 31.02
CA VAL A 475 -30.85 2.33 32.16
C VAL A 475 -30.61 0.83 32.16
#